data_AF-A0ABD3V1P9-F1
#
_entry.id   AF-A0ABD3V1P9-F1
#
_cell.length_a   1.000
_cell.length_b   1.000
_cell.length_c   1.000
_cell.angle_alpha   90.00
_cell.angle_beta   90.00
_cell.angle_gamma   90.00
#
_symmetry.space_group_name_H-M   'P 1'
#
loop_
_entity.id
_entity.type
_entity.pdbx_description
1 polymer ?
#
loop_
_entity_poly.entity_id
_entity_poly.type
_entity_poly.pdbx_seq_one_letter_code
_entity_poly.pdbx_strand_id
1 'polypeptide(L)'
;MIDVPCFVISGFTKGSAYQVGEKLTKKHRAEWNAVLINEIWCLVDTFWGACEIVEKSTTELKYSYDDYYFLTDPEQFIYTHFPDVSQWQLLDKSISMIQFRKQACLKQRFFELGMKSLADTLCCLETKDGDVSLVFGLNRHRSKQQTFQCYVKAFEPDKKHNTNDMEKTNDDTSSNVSDTSTVPFPVVKVKVKLNEENETTLSIKIRFQEAGKHKVEIVGKERQVKNADNEFDWIAIFNVHVKKINWNKRAKEALQKKLV
;
A
#
# COMPACT_ATOMS: atom_id res chain seq x y z
N MET A 1 -35.17 -4.95 13.81
CA MET A 1 -34.37 -4.89 12.58
C MET A 1 -34.55 -3.48 12.04
N ILE A 2 -33.49 -2.70 11.93
CA ILE A 2 -33.57 -1.38 11.28
C ILE A 2 -33.60 -1.68 9.78
N ASP A 3 -34.57 -1.10 9.07
CA ASP A 3 -34.80 -1.33 7.64
C ASP A 3 -33.84 -0.47 6.80
N VAL A 4 -32.54 -0.81 6.86
CA VAL A 4 -31.52 -0.18 6.01
C VAL A 4 -31.25 -1.11 4.84
N PRO A 5 -31.57 -0.71 3.58
CA PRO A 5 -31.24 -1.50 2.41
C PRO A 5 -29.73 -1.74 2.33
N CYS A 6 -29.36 -3.00 2.17
CA CYS A 6 -27.97 -3.42 2.08
C CYS A 6 -27.76 -4.44 0.96
N PHE A 7 -26.54 -4.49 0.44
CA PHE A 7 -26.13 -5.42 -0.61
C PHE A 7 -24.77 -6.02 -0.30
N VAL A 8 -24.61 -7.33 -0.51
CA VAL A 8 -23.31 -8.01 -0.38
C VAL A 8 -22.58 -7.92 -1.72
N ILE A 9 -21.39 -7.33 -1.70
CA ILE A 9 -20.53 -7.16 -2.86
C ILE A 9 -19.42 -8.19 -2.78
N SER A 10 -19.35 -9.08 -3.77
CA SER A 10 -18.21 -9.99 -3.94
C SER A 10 -17.18 -9.39 -4.90
N GLY A 11 -15.89 -9.61 -4.63
CA GLY A 11 -14.82 -9.13 -5.49
C GLY A 11 -13.43 -9.57 -5.06
N PHE A 12 -12.44 -8.72 -5.33
CA PHE A 12 -11.03 -8.92 -4.99
C PHE A 12 -10.49 -7.83 -4.08
N THR A 13 -9.61 -8.20 -3.15
CA THR A 13 -8.92 -7.24 -2.28
C THR A 13 -7.40 -7.31 -2.37
N LYS A 14 -6.74 -6.17 -2.13
CA LYS A 14 -5.29 -6.07 -1.92
C LYS A 14 -4.94 -6.05 -0.43
N GLY A 15 -5.42 -7.07 0.29
CA GLY A 15 -5.23 -7.23 1.73
C GLY A 15 -3.85 -7.75 2.14
N SER A 16 -3.77 -8.35 3.32
CA SER A 16 -2.52 -8.89 3.90
C SER A 16 -1.84 -9.94 3.02
N ALA A 17 -2.62 -10.75 2.29
CA ALA A 17 -2.11 -11.79 1.41
C ALA A 17 -1.60 -11.29 0.04
N TYR A 18 -1.77 -10.00 -0.27
CA TYR A 18 -1.40 -9.39 -1.55
C TYR A 18 0.02 -8.84 -1.54
N GLN A 19 0.81 -9.27 -2.51
CA GLN A 19 2.12 -8.73 -2.84
C GLN A 19 2.03 -7.75 -4.00
N VAL A 20 2.74 -6.63 -3.90
CA VAL A 20 2.69 -5.56 -4.90
C VAL A 20 3.03 -6.07 -6.31
N GLY A 21 2.12 -5.84 -7.26
CA GLY A 21 2.30 -6.26 -8.66
C GLY A 21 2.02 -7.73 -8.93
N GLU A 22 1.62 -8.53 -7.94
CA GLU A 22 1.19 -9.91 -8.18
C GLU A 22 -0.17 -9.97 -8.90
N LYS A 23 -0.47 -11.12 -9.49
CA LYS A 23 -1.77 -11.38 -10.08
C LYS A 23 -2.78 -11.69 -8.99
N LEU A 24 -3.97 -11.09 -9.11
CA LEU A 24 -5.10 -11.44 -8.26
C LEU A 24 -5.66 -12.81 -8.67
N THR A 25 -5.65 -13.73 -7.71
CA THR A 25 -6.17 -15.11 -7.79
C THR A 25 -7.23 -15.36 -6.71
N LYS A 26 -7.72 -16.61 -6.60
CA LYS A 26 -8.75 -17.00 -5.62
C LYS A 26 -8.41 -16.66 -4.16
N LYS A 27 -7.12 -16.64 -3.77
CA LYS A 27 -6.68 -16.28 -2.41
C LYS A 27 -7.00 -14.82 -2.01
N HIS A 28 -7.34 -13.98 -2.98
CA HIS A 28 -7.63 -12.56 -2.78
C HIS A 28 -9.13 -12.25 -2.89
N ARG A 29 -9.98 -13.27 -2.97
CA ARG A 29 -11.43 -13.08 -2.99
C ARG A 29 -11.88 -12.61 -1.62
N ALA A 30 -12.79 -11.65 -1.60
CA ALA A 30 -13.41 -11.14 -0.39
C ALA A 30 -14.83 -10.66 -0.70
N GLU A 31 -15.57 -10.40 0.37
CA GLU A 31 -16.90 -9.81 0.33
C GLU A 31 -16.96 -8.65 1.31
N TRP A 32 -17.69 -7.62 0.93
CA TRP A 32 -17.99 -6.44 1.75
C TRP A 32 -19.41 -6.00 1.46
N ASN A 33 -19.86 -4.90 2.06
CA ASN A 33 -21.23 -4.43 1.93
C ASN A 33 -21.32 -3.06 1.27
N ALA A 34 -22.45 -2.83 0.61
CA ALA A 34 -22.97 -1.49 0.39
C ALA A 34 -24.24 -1.30 1.22
N VAL A 35 -24.43 -0.11 1.76
CA VAL A 35 -25.61 0.27 2.54
C VAL A 35 -26.19 1.57 1.97
N LEU A 36 -27.52 1.68 1.92
CA LEU A 36 -28.20 2.87 1.44
C LEU A 36 -28.50 3.81 2.61
N ILE A 37 -27.90 4.99 2.62
CA ILE A 37 -28.08 6.02 3.64
C ILE A 37 -28.45 7.33 2.95
N ASN A 38 -29.58 7.93 3.32
CA ASN A 38 -30.07 9.17 2.72
C ASN A 38 -30.09 9.13 1.18
N GLU A 39 -30.61 8.02 0.61
CA GLU A 39 -30.66 7.76 -0.84
C GLU A 39 -29.30 7.64 -1.54
N ILE A 40 -28.20 7.49 -0.79
CA ILE A 40 -26.85 7.33 -1.32
C ILE A 40 -26.29 5.97 -0.89
N TRP A 41 -25.76 5.21 -1.85
CA TRP A 41 -25.04 3.98 -1.57
C TRP A 41 -23.65 4.29 -1.01
N CYS A 42 -23.31 3.68 0.11
CA CYS A 42 -22.02 3.84 0.78
C CYS A 42 -21.36 2.48 0.98
N LEU A 43 -20.02 2.43 0.87
CA LEU A 43 -19.24 1.19 1.02
C LEU A 43 -18.87 0.95 2.48
N VAL A 44 -18.97 -0.31 2.92
CA VAL A 44 -18.62 -0.75 4.27
C VAL A 44 -17.91 -2.09 4.19
N ASP A 45 -16.73 -2.21 4.80
CA ASP A 45 -16.07 -3.49 5.05
C ASP A 45 -15.99 -3.73 6.55
N THR A 46 -16.91 -4.51 7.09
CA THR A 46 -16.96 -4.81 8.53
C THR A 46 -15.83 -5.75 8.96
N PHE A 47 -15.26 -6.54 8.04
CA PHE A 47 -14.19 -7.48 8.37
C PHE A 47 -12.87 -6.71 8.56
N TRP A 48 -12.55 -5.76 7.68
CA TRP A 48 -11.37 -4.89 7.84
C TRP A 48 -11.61 -3.79 8.87
N GLY A 49 -12.87 -3.37 9.05
CA GLY A 49 -13.28 -2.44 10.10
C GLY A 49 -13.28 -3.04 11.51
N ALA A 50 -13.23 -4.36 11.67
CA ALA A 50 -13.16 -5.00 12.98
C ALA A 50 -11.70 -5.19 13.41
N CYS A 51 -11.32 -4.61 14.55
CA CYS A 51 -9.98 -4.75 15.12
C CYS A 51 -10.04 -5.45 16.48
N GLU A 52 -9.25 -6.51 16.63
CA GLU A 52 -9.00 -7.13 17.93
C GLU A 52 -7.80 -6.42 18.58
N ILE A 53 -8.03 -5.78 19.74
CA ILE A 53 -6.97 -5.24 20.58
C ILE A 53 -6.55 -6.33 21.56
N VAL A 54 -5.37 -6.91 21.34
CA VAL A 54 -4.74 -7.80 22.31
C VAL A 54 -3.95 -6.95 23.31
N GLU A 55 -4.56 -6.63 24.45
CA GLU A 55 -3.86 -5.97 25.55
C GLU A 55 -3.04 -7.01 26.33
N LYS A 56 -1.71 -6.89 26.31
CA LYS A 56 -0.77 -7.89 26.87
C LYS A 56 -0.91 -8.13 28.39
N SER A 57 -1.73 -7.36 29.11
CA SER A 57 -1.85 -7.39 30.57
C SER A 57 -3.19 -7.91 31.11
N THR A 58 -4.17 -8.21 30.26
CA THR A 58 -5.50 -8.68 30.70
C THR A 58 -6.02 -9.78 29.78
N THR A 59 -6.63 -10.83 30.34
CA THR A 59 -7.35 -11.89 29.60
C THR A 59 -8.66 -11.42 28.97
N GLU A 60 -8.93 -10.11 28.96
CA GLU A 60 -10.12 -9.52 28.36
C GLU A 60 -9.86 -9.15 26.90
N LEU A 61 -10.64 -9.73 25.99
CA LEU A 61 -10.67 -9.34 24.59
C LEU A 61 -11.27 -7.95 24.46
N LYS A 62 -10.46 -6.96 24.07
CA LYS A 62 -10.95 -5.63 23.71
C LYS A 62 -11.13 -5.56 22.20
N TYR A 63 -12.28 -5.10 21.76
CA TYR A 63 -12.54 -4.82 20.35
C TYR A 63 -12.49 -3.30 20.13
N SER A 64 -11.76 -2.88 19.12
CA SER A 64 -11.94 -1.57 18.51
C SER A 64 -12.47 -1.73 17.11
N TYR A 65 -12.99 -0.64 16.56
CA TYR A 65 -13.34 -0.59 15.15
C TYR A 65 -12.51 0.49 14.47
N ASP A 66 -12.23 0.23 13.21
CA ASP A 66 -11.53 1.15 12.33
C ASP A 66 -12.55 1.83 11.42
N ASP A 67 -12.90 3.07 11.79
CA ASP A 67 -13.88 3.90 11.09
C ASP A 67 -13.53 4.13 9.62
N TYR A 68 -12.26 3.95 9.21
CA TYR A 68 -11.87 4.10 7.82
C TYR A 68 -12.67 3.20 6.88
N TYR A 69 -13.05 1.99 7.31
CA TYR A 69 -13.80 1.03 6.51
C TYR A 69 -15.33 1.17 6.62
N PHE A 70 -15.82 2.19 7.32
CA PHE A 70 -17.23 2.51 7.43
C PHE A 70 -17.54 3.78 6.63
N LEU A 71 -18.30 3.62 5.54
CA LEU A 71 -18.66 4.72 4.64
C LEU A 71 -17.45 5.37 3.95
N THR A 72 -16.44 4.55 3.63
CA THR A 72 -15.23 5.00 2.93
C THR A 72 -15.60 5.61 1.58
N ASP A 73 -14.94 6.74 1.26
CA ASP A 73 -15.03 7.34 -0.06
C ASP A 73 -14.66 6.31 -1.16
N PRO A 74 -15.53 6.10 -2.17
CA PRO A 74 -15.25 5.19 -3.29
C PRO A 74 -13.90 5.41 -3.97
N GLU A 75 -13.44 6.66 -4.09
CA GLU A 75 -12.14 6.99 -4.70
C GLU A 75 -10.94 6.47 -3.87
N GLN A 76 -11.15 6.26 -2.57
CA GLN A 76 -10.14 5.70 -1.67
C GLN A 76 -10.29 4.19 -1.58
N PHE A 77 -11.53 3.69 -1.48
CA PHE A 77 -11.86 2.28 -1.32
C PHE A 77 -11.39 1.43 -2.52
N ILE A 78 -11.48 1.98 -3.74
CA ILE A 78 -11.04 1.32 -4.98
C ILE A 78 -9.53 1.03 -5.04
N TYR A 79 -8.70 1.58 -4.15
CA TYR A 79 -7.28 1.23 -4.10
C TYR A 79 -7.04 -0.19 -3.56
N THR A 80 -7.96 -0.66 -2.72
CA THR A 80 -7.86 -1.96 -2.04
C THR A 80 -8.96 -2.93 -2.46
N HIS A 81 -10.16 -2.48 -2.83
CA HIS A 81 -11.33 -3.33 -3.13
C HIS A 81 -11.79 -3.17 -4.57
N PHE A 82 -11.89 -4.27 -5.32
CA PHE A 82 -12.39 -4.27 -6.70
C PHE A 82 -13.59 -5.22 -6.85
N PRO A 83 -14.81 -4.71 -7.07
CA PRO A 83 -16.01 -5.54 -7.16
C PRO A 83 -16.07 -6.33 -8.47
N ASP A 84 -16.71 -7.49 -8.44
CA ASP A 84 -16.97 -8.30 -9.65
C ASP A 84 -17.94 -7.57 -10.60
N VAL A 85 -18.88 -6.78 -10.06
CA VAL A 85 -19.83 -5.97 -10.85
C VAL A 85 -19.44 -4.50 -10.76
N SER A 86 -19.17 -3.89 -11.93
CA SER A 86 -18.58 -2.54 -12.03
C SER A 86 -19.41 -1.43 -11.37
N GLN A 87 -20.73 -1.56 -11.27
CA GLN A 87 -21.59 -0.54 -10.67
C GLN A 87 -21.26 -0.31 -9.18
N TRP A 88 -20.81 -1.36 -8.49
CA TRP A 88 -20.47 -1.32 -7.07
C TRP A 88 -19.10 -0.69 -6.79
N GLN A 89 -18.42 -0.17 -7.81
CA GLN A 89 -17.28 0.72 -7.59
C GLN A 89 -17.74 2.06 -7.03
N LEU A 90 -19.00 2.47 -7.31
CA LEU A 90 -19.57 3.77 -6.92
C LEU A 90 -18.72 4.98 -7.35
N LEU A 91 -17.89 4.80 -8.38
CA LEU A 91 -17.10 5.86 -8.99
C LEU A 91 -17.87 6.50 -10.14
N ASP A 92 -17.70 7.82 -10.30
CA ASP A 92 -18.18 8.54 -11.49
C ASP A 92 -17.62 7.94 -12.78
N LYS A 93 -16.35 7.52 -12.74
CA LYS A 93 -15.69 6.80 -13.82
C LYS A 93 -15.10 5.50 -13.30
N SER A 94 -15.76 4.39 -13.61
CA SER A 94 -15.27 3.08 -13.24
C SER A 94 -13.91 2.77 -13.87
N ILE A 95 -13.12 1.98 -13.14
CA ILE A 95 -11.82 1.49 -13.59
C ILE A 95 -11.92 0.01 -13.97
N SER A 96 -11.08 -0.39 -14.92
CA SER A 96 -10.90 -1.79 -15.29
C SER A 96 -10.04 -2.54 -14.28
N MET A 97 -10.15 -3.88 -14.26
CA MET A 97 -9.24 -4.75 -13.51
C MET A 97 -7.76 -4.52 -13.86
N ILE A 98 -7.45 -4.13 -15.10
CA ILE A 98 -6.07 -3.81 -15.51
C ILE A 98 -5.57 -2.54 -14.82
N GLN A 99 -6.40 -1.50 -14.76
CA GLN A 99 -6.09 -0.26 -14.03
C GLN A 99 -5.98 -0.54 -12.53
N PHE A 100 -6.94 -1.27 -11.95
CA PHE A 100 -6.92 -1.68 -10.55
C PHE A 100 -5.64 -2.43 -10.18
N ARG A 101 -5.12 -3.31 -11.04
CA ARG A 101 -3.86 -4.03 -10.80
C ARG A 101 -2.63 -3.13 -10.90
N LYS A 102 -2.68 -2.11 -11.74
CA LYS A 102 -1.55 -1.23 -12.04
C LYS A 102 -1.42 -0.05 -11.08
N GLN A 103 -2.52 0.40 -10.45
CA GLN A 103 -2.49 1.52 -9.51
C GLN A 103 -1.56 1.24 -8.33
N ALA A 104 -0.95 2.30 -7.79
CA ALA A 104 -0.10 2.26 -6.61
C ALA A 104 -0.74 1.49 -5.46
N CYS A 105 0.08 0.77 -4.70
CA CYS A 105 -0.39 0.11 -3.47
C CYS A 105 -0.41 1.16 -2.36
N LEU A 106 -1.48 1.96 -2.33
CA LEU A 106 -1.75 2.92 -1.26
C LEU A 106 -2.49 2.21 -0.12
N LYS A 107 -2.12 2.53 1.10
CA LYS A 107 -2.72 1.99 2.33
C LYS A 107 -3.61 3.04 2.96
N GLN A 108 -4.52 2.61 3.83
CA GLN A 108 -5.39 3.49 4.62
C GLN A 108 -4.67 4.72 5.19
N ARG A 109 -3.48 4.52 5.79
CA ARG A 109 -2.69 5.60 6.37
C ARG A 109 -2.38 6.74 5.40
N PHE A 110 -2.27 6.46 4.10
CA PHE A 110 -2.11 7.49 3.07
C PHE A 110 -3.27 8.50 3.11
N PHE A 111 -4.49 7.98 3.16
CA PHE A 111 -5.70 8.78 3.11
C PHE A 111 -5.99 9.46 4.46
N GLU A 112 -5.73 8.79 5.58
CA GLU A 112 -5.83 9.38 6.92
C GLU A 112 -4.94 10.60 7.11
N LEU A 113 -3.74 10.58 6.51
CA LEU A 113 -2.82 11.71 6.48
C LEU A 113 -3.26 12.81 5.50
N GLY A 114 -4.39 12.64 4.81
CA GLY A 114 -4.90 13.58 3.82
C GLY A 114 -4.00 13.73 2.60
N MET A 115 -3.22 12.68 2.28
CA MET A 115 -2.37 12.67 1.09
C MET A 115 -3.22 12.47 -0.16
N LYS A 116 -2.71 12.94 -1.30
CA LYS A 116 -3.35 12.77 -2.62
C LYS A 116 -2.37 12.19 -3.62
N SER A 117 -2.83 11.24 -4.44
CA SER A 117 -2.06 10.83 -5.61
C SER A 117 -2.15 11.93 -6.67
N LEU A 118 -1.01 12.44 -7.14
CA LEU A 118 -0.97 13.54 -8.13
C LEU A 118 -0.93 13.05 -9.59
N ALA A 119 -0.82 11.73 -9.79
CA ALA A 119 -0.78 11.10 -11.11
C ALA A 119 -1.33 9.66 -11.02
N ASP A 120 -1.50 9.01 -12.18
CA ASP A 120 -1.70 7.56 -12.31
C ASP A 120 -0.42 6.83 -11.90
N THR A 121 -0.11 6.88 -10.60
CA THR A 121 1.10 6.32 -10.04
C THR A 121 0.98 4.80 -10.12
N LEU A 122 1.92 4.17 -10.83
CA LEU A 122 1.92 2.71 -11.00
C LEU A 122 2.57 2.02 -9.79
N CYS A 123 2.03 0.87 -9.37
CA CYS A 123 2.64 0.07 -8.30
C CYS A 123 3.98 -0.57 -8.70
N CYS A 124 4.17 -0.79 -10.00
CA CYS A 124 5.40 -1.34 -10.56
C CYS A 124 6.06 -0.30 -11.46
N LEU A 125 7.26 0.14 -11.07
CA LEU A 125 8.03 1.15 -11.76
C LEU A 125 9.25 0.52 -12.43
N GLU A 126 9.71 1.13 -13.51
CA GLU A 126 10.93 0.74 -14.19
C GLU A 126 11.85 1.95 -14.37
N THR A 127 13.13 1.80 -14.07
CA THR A 127 14.14 2.83 -14.33
C THR A 127 15.29 2.29 -15.16
N LYS A 128 15.71 3.08 -16.16
CA LYS A 128 16.81 2.74 -17.09
C LYS A 128 18.16 3.26 -16.62
N ASP A 129 18.20 4.10 -15.60
CA ASP A 129 19.43 4.76 -15.15
C ASP A 129 19.64 4.71 -13.63
N GLY A 130 18.69 4.15 -12.89
CA GLY A 130 18.74 3.98 -11.44
C GLY A 130 18.10 5.12 -10.66
N ASP A 131 17.41 6.06 -11.32
CA ASP A 131 16.66 7.13 -10.64
C ASP A 131 15.15 6.89 -10.68
N VAL A 132 14.49 7.15 -9.55
CA VAL A 132 13.03 7.24 -9.44
C VAL A 132 12.67 8.48 -8.60
N SER A 133 11.63 9.20 -9.03
CA SER A 133 11.03 10.29 -8.25
C SER A 133 9.55 9.99 -8.03
N LEU A 134 9.15 9.92 -6.76
CA LEU A 134 7.76 9.80 -6.35
C LEU A 134 7.31 11.14 -5.79
N VAL A 135 6.12 11.57 -6.19
CA VAL A 135 5.54 12.85 -5.75
C VAL A 135 4.10 12.64 -5.32
N PHE A 136 3.78 13.04 -4.09
CA PHE A 136 2.43 12.98 -3.55
C PHE A 136 1.98 14.37 -3.10
N GLY A 137 0.68 14.62 -3.18
CA GLY A 137 0.05 15.82 -2.63
C GLY A 137 -0.09 15.67 -1.13
N LEU A 138 0.12 16.77 -0.41
CA LEU A 138 -0.05 16.88 1.02
C LEU A 138 -1.13 17.93 1.32
N ASN A 139 -1.83 17.73 2.43
CA ASN A 139 -2.68 18.77 2.99
C ASN A 139 -1.80 19.88 3.59
N ARG A 140 -1.91 21.11 3.06
CA ARG A 140 -1.11 22.28 3.47
C ARG A 140 -1.20 22.58 4.98
N HIS A 141 -2.34 22.34 5.61
CA HIS A 141 -2.54 22.67 7.02
C HIS A 141 -1.94 21.61 7.95
N ARG A 142 -1.77 20.37 7.47
CA ARG A 142 -1.28 19.23 8.26
C ARG A 142 0.16 18.85 7.95
N SER A 143 0.69 19.21 6.77
CA SER A 143 2.01 18.78 6.29
C SER A 143 3.15 19.03 7.28
N LYS A 144 3.13 20.18 7.99
CA LYS A 144 4.12 20.53 9.03
C LYS A 144 4.12 19.58 10.24
N GLN A 145 3.00 18.93 10.50
CA GLN A 145 2.82 18.00 11.62
C GLN A 145 3.09 16.56 11.19
N GLN A 146 3.37 16.30 9.92
CA GLN A 146 3.57 14.95 9.42
C GLN A 146 5.05 14.63 9.30
N THR A 147 5.41 13.36 9.42
CA THR A 147 6.77 12.89 9.20
C THR A 147 6.72 11.61 8.40
N PHE A 148 7.63 11.49 7.44
CA PHE A 148 7.66 10.39 6.49
C PHE A 148 9.04 9.74 6.49
N GLN A 149 9.08 8.42 6.27
CA GLN A 149 10.30 7.69 5.98
C GLN A 149 10.11 6.84 4.73
N CYS A 150 11.21 6.59 4.03
CA CYS A 150 11.24 5.73 2.86
C CYS A 150 12.34 4.69 3.04
N TYR A 151 11.99 3.44 2.83
CA TYR A 151 12.88 2.29 2.93
C TYR A 151 12.97 1.60 1.58
N VAL A 152 14.17 1.18 1.21
CA VAL A 152 14.43 0.42 -0.01
C VAL A 152 15.05 -0.91 0.36
N LYS A 153 14.49 -1.99 -0.18
CA LYS A 153 14.94 -3.37 0.03
C LYS A 153 15.15 -4.03 -1.33
N ALA A 154 16.35 -4.52 -1.61
CA ALA A 154 16.56 -5.41 -2.75
C ALA A 154 15.88 -6.76 -2.48
N PHE A 155 15.43 -7.44 -3.54
CA PHE A 155 14.93 -8.81 -3.41
C PHE A 155 15.17 -9.61 -4.69
N GLU A 156 15.49 -10.89 -4.53
CA GLU A 156 15.44 -11.85 -5.62
C GLU A 156 13.99 -12.32 -5.82
N PRO A 157 13.54 -12.53 -7.07
CA PRO A 157 12.22 -13.13 -7.29
C PRO A 157 12.20 -14.55 -6.70
N ASP A 158 11.07 -14.94 -6.07
CA ASP A 158 10.85 -16.31 -5.65
C ASP A 158 11.17 -17.27 -6.81
N LYS A 159 12.09 -18.21 -6.56
CA LYS A 159 12.32 -19.32 -7.49
C LYS A 159 10.97 -20.03 -7.64
N LYS A 160 10.38 -19.98 -8.84
CA LYS A 160 9.17 -20.74 -9.15
C LYS A 160 9.44 -22.20 -8.75
N HIS A 161 8.75 -22.69 -7.73
CA HIS A 161 8.71 -24.12 -7.47
C HIS A 161 7.99 -24.75 -8.66
N ASN A 162 8.71 -25.55 -9.45
CA ASN A 162 8.10 -26.36 -10.50
C ASN A 162 7.19 -27.38 -9.83
N THR A 163 5.88 -27.17 -9.85
CA THR A 163 4.90 -28.19 -9.46
C THR A 163 4.73 -29.16 -10.63
N ASN A 164 5.64 -30.11 -10.74
CA ASN A 164 5.34 -31.43 -11.28
C ASN A 164 5.53 -32.39 -10.11
N ASP A 165 4.44 -32.78 -9.46
CA ASP A 165 4.22 -34.15 -9.00
C ASP A 165 2.77 -34.32 -8.56
N MET A 166 2.15 -35.37 -9.11
CA MET A 166 0.77 -35.80 -8.89
C MET A 166 0.55 -36.37 -7.49
N GLU A 167 -0.69 -36.21 -7.03
CA GLU A 167 -1.44 -36.92 -5.99
C GLU A 167 -0.75 -38.08 -5.24
N LYS A 168 -0.79 -38.01 -3.90
CA LYS A 168 -1.40 -39.05 -3.05
C LYS A 168 -1.63 -38.59 -1.59
N THR A 169 -2.91 -38.62 -1.20
CA THR A 169 -3.49 -39.09 0.08
C THR A 169 -2.90 -38.67 1.44
N ASN A 170 -3.78 -38.02 2.22
CA ASN A 170 -4.19 -38.32 3.61
C ASN A 170 -4.12 -37.15 4.61
N ASP A 171 -5.19 -37.13 5.39
CA ASP A 171 -5.52 -36.40 6.60
C ASP A 171 -4.33 -36.24 7.56
N ASP A 172 -4.05 -35.01 8.00
CA ASP A 172 -3.80 -34.70 9.41
C ASP A 172 -3.49 -33.21 9.64
N THR A 173 -4.15 -32.69 10.66
CA THR A 173 -3.93 -31.44 11.39
C THR A 173 -2.46 -31.15 11.66
N SER A 174 -1.92 -30.05 11.13
CA SER A 174 -0.76 -29.34 11.70
C SER A 174 -0.52 -28.03 10.97
N SER A 175 -0.60 -26.93 11.72
CA SER A 175 -0.13 -25.60 11.36
C SER A 175 1.38 -25.61 11.15
N ASN A 176 1.84 -25.70 9.91
CA ASN A 176 3.22 -25.43 9.55
C ASN A 176 3.32 -24.06 8.88
N VAL A 177 3.66 -23.06 9.70
CA VAL A 177 4.24 -21.80 9.24
C VAL A 177 5.58 -22.14 8.60
N SER A 178 5.63 -22.17 7.27
CA SER A 178 6.89 -22.29 6.55
C SER A 178 7.64 -20.96 6.64
N ASP A 179 8.51 -20.90 7.65
CA ASP A 179 9.45 -19.82 7.89
C ASP A 179 10.55 -19.88 6.80
N THR A 180 10.31 -19.22 5.66
CA THR A 180 11.35 -19.04 4.64
C THR A 180 12.30 -17.95 5.12
N SER A 181 13.41 -18.37 5.72
CA SER A 181 14.54 -17.55 6.13
C SER A 181 15.17 -16.84 4.93
N THR A 182 14.58 -15.70 4.57
CA THR A 182 15.17 -14.79 3.60
C THR A 182 16.24 -14.00 4.33
N VAL A 183 17.51 -14.18 3.95
CA VAL A 183 18.62 -13.37 4.45
C VAL A 183 18.23 -11.88 4.32
N PRO A 184 18.22 -11.08 5.39
CA PRO A 184 17.73 -9.72 5.33
C PRO A 184 18.66 -8.89 4.44
N PHE A 185 18.21 -8.56 3.23
CA PHE A 185 18.85 -7.56 2.39
C PHE A 185 18.94 -6.23 3.17
N PRO A 186 20.01 -5.45 3.01
CA PRO A 186 20.17 -4.20 3.74
C PRO A 186 19.02 -3.24 3.41
N VAL A 187 18.29 -2.82 4.45
CA VAL A 187 17.25 -1.81 4.32
C VAL A 187 17.92 -0.43 4.25
N VAL A 188 17.83 0.23 3.11
CA VAL A 188 18.41 1.58 2.93
C VAL A 188 17.34 2.63 3.21
N LYS A 189 17.57 3.46 4.24
CA LYS A 189 16.73 4.63 4.52
C LYS A 189 17.05 5.76 3.55
N VAL A 190 16.04 6.23 2.81
CA VAL A 190 16.17 7.31 1.82
C VAL A 190 15.81 8.65 2.46
N LYS A 191 16.55 9.70 2.08
CA LYS A 191 16.21 11.08 2.47
C LYS A 191 14.90 11.50 1.79
N VAL A 192 13.90 11.76 2.60
CA VAL A 192 12.61 12.31 2.17
C VAL A 192 12.66 13.83 2.30
N LYS A 193 12.21 14.56 1.28
CA LYS A 193 12.15 16.03 1.32
C LYS A 193 10.72 16.50 1.12
N LEU A 194 10.31 17.43 1.98
CA LEU A 194 9.12 18.24 1.75
C LEU A 194 9.49 19.37 0.79
N ASN A 195 8.58 19.75 -0.08
CA ASN A 195 8.78 20.96 -0.87
C ASN A 195 8.62 22.19 0.03
N GLU A 196 9.71 22.91 0.27
CA GLU A 196 9.76 24.05 1.21
C GLU A 196 9.02 25.29 0.68
N GLU A 197 8.87 25.43 -0.64
CA GLU A 197 8.28 26.64 -1.24
C GLU A 197 6.76 26.75 -1.03
N ASN A 198 6.06 25.60 -0.93
CA ASN A 198 4.61 25.61 -0.75
C ASN A 198 4.06 24.53 0.21
N GLU A 199 4.91 23.61 0.69
CA GLU A 199 4.58 22.52 1.62
C GLU A 199 3.35 21.67 1.22
N THR A 200 3.00 21.68 -0.06
CA THR A 200 1.84 20.95 -0.61
C THR A 200 2.22 19.64 -1.26
N THR A 201 3.52 19.33 -1.34
CA THR A 201 3.99 18.09 -1.97
C THR A 201 5.09 17.41 -1.16
N LEU A 202 5.01 16.08 -1.14
CA LEU A 202 6.05 15.18 -0.67
C LEU A 202 6.84 14.67 -1.87
N SER A 203 8.13 14.95 -1.94
CA SER A 203 9.00 14.46 -3.01
C SER A 203 10.04 13.47 -2.47
N ILE A 204 10.00 12.25 -2.99
CA ILE A 204 10.94 11.18 -2.63
C ILE A 204 11.76 10.84 -3.86
N LYS A 205 13.04 11.22 -3.84
CA LYS A 205 14.00 10.93 -4.90
C LYS A 205 14.90 9.78 -4.47
N ILE A 206 14.85 8.68 -5.21
CA ILE A 206 15.59 7.46 -4.92
C ILE A 206 16.63 7.25 -6.02
N ARG A 207 17.89 7.11 -5.60
CA ARG A 207 19.00 6.67 -6.45
C ARG A 207 19.39 5.26 -6.03
N PHE A 208 19.04 4.28 -6.84
CA PHE A 208 19.44 2.89 -6.63
C PHE A 208 20.94 2.72 -6.85
N GLN A 209 21.58 1.85 -6.05
CA GLN A 209 23.01 1.58 -6.14
C GLN A 209 23.32 0.32 -6.97
N GLU A 210 22.31 -0.51 -7.22
CA GLU A 210 22.43 -1.76 -7.95
C GLU A 210 21.27 -1.97 -8.93
N ALA A 211 21.52 -2.74 -9.99
CA ALA A 211 20.48 -3.20 -10.91
C ALA A 211 19.72 -4.37 -10.27
N GLY A 212 18.46 -4.58 -10.66
CA GLY A 212 17.64 -5.66 -10.12
C GLY A 212 16.26 -5.19 -9.67
N LYS A 213 15.62 -5.95 -8.79
CA LYS A 213 14.29 -5.64 -8.27
C LYS A 213 14.41 -5.14 -6.83
N HIS A 214 13.66 -4.08 -6.55
CA HIS A 214 13.65 -3.43 -5.25
C HIS A 214 12.21 -3.19 -4.81
N LYS A 215 11.95 -3.38 -3.53
CA LYS A 215 10.74 -2.94 -2.86
C LYS A 215 11.01 -1.59 -2.21
N VAL A 216 10.12 -0.63 -2.46
CA VAL A 216 10.14 0.70 -1.86
C VAL A 216 8.93 0.81 -0.95
N GLU A 217 9.17 1.04 0.33
CA GLU A 217 8.14 1.17 1.36
C GLU A 217 8.19 2.59 1.92
N ILE A 218 7.07 3.28 1.85
CA ILE A 218 6.89 4.61 2.42
C ILE A 218 6.00 4.46 3.63
N VAL A 219 6.46 5.02 4.74
CA VAL A 219 5.72 5.07 5.99
C VAL A 219 5.57 6.50 6.45
N GLY A 220 4.57 6.79 7.27
CA GLY A 220 4.45 8.11 7.87
C GLY A 220 3.53 8.14 9.07
N LYS A 221 3.62 9.26 9.79
CA LYS A 221 2.88 9.50 11.02
C LYS A 221 2.62 10.99 11.22
N GLU A 222 1.72 11.28 12.15
CA GLU A 222 1.42 12.64 12.62
C GLU A 222 2.09 12.88 13.99
N ARG A 223 2.76 14.02 14.15
CA ARG A 223 3.60 14.36 15.31
C ARG A 223 2.81 14.63 16.60
N GLN A 224 1.54 15.01 16.48
CA GLN A 224 0.74 15.54 17.60
C GLN A 224 -0.20 14.52 18.25
N VAL A 225 -0.26 13.27 17.76
CA VAL A 225 -1.09 12.23 18.39
C VAL A 225 -0.33 11.66 19.60
N LYS A 226 -0.91 11.79 20.80
CA LYS A 226 -0.30 11.36 22.09
C LYS A 226 -0.63 9.91 22.49
N ASN A 227 -1.15 9.08 21.59
CA ASN A 227 -1.41 7.67 21.91
C ASN A 227 -0.12 6.85 21.84
N ALA A 228 -0.05 5.78 22.64
CA ALA A 228 1.13 4.92 22.78
C ALA A 228 1.54 4.22 21.47
N ASP A 229 0.61 4.06 20.52
CA ASP A 229 0.83 3.41 19.22
C ASP A 229 1.38 4.38 18.15
N ASN A 230 2.21 5.34 18.56
CA ASN A 230 2.75 6.45 17.76
C ASN A 230 3.84 6.01 16.73
N GLU A 231 3.67 4.81 16.19
CA GLU A 231 4.57 4.17 15.26
C GLU A 231 4.32 4.64 13.83
N PHE A 232 5.36 4.57 13.01
CA PHE A 232 5.22 4.79 11.59
C PHE A 232 4.40 3.66 10.99
N ASP A 233 3.37 4.00 10.20
CA ASP A 233 2.58 3.00 9.49
C ASP A 233 2.74 3.14 7.97
N TRP A 234 2.55 2.04 7.25
CA TRP A 234 2.70 1.96 5.80
C TRP A 234 1.68 2.85 5.10
N ILE A 235 2.18 3.68 4.21
CA ILE A 235 1.41 4.62 3.40
C ILE A 235 1.34 4.13 1.95
N ALA A 236 2.49 3.75 1.39
CA ALA A 236 2.57 3.30 0.00
C ALA A 236 3.70 2.30 -0.20
N ILE A 237 3.47 1.32 -1.07
CA ILE A 237 4.45 0.29 -1.40
C ILE A 237 4.59 0.17 -2.92
N PHE A 238 5.83 0.14 -3.41
CA PHE A 238 6.15 0.03 -4.83
C PHE A 238 7.15 -1.09 -5.07
N ASN A 239 7.02 -1.74 -6.22
CA ASN A 239 8.08 -2.57 -6.79
C ASN A 239 8.78 -1.79 -7.90
N VAL A 240 10.11 -1.72 -7.84
CA VAL A 240 10.93 -0.99 -8.80
C VAL A 240 11.90 -1.95 -9.46
N HIS A 241 11.87 -1.99 -10.79
CA HIS A 241 12.85 -2.71 -11.58
C HIS A 241 13.90 -1.74 -12.14
N VAL A 242 15.14 -1.92 -11.72
CA VAL A 242 16.30 -1.12 -12.14
C VAL A 242 17.05 -1.89 -13.22
N LYS A 243 16.97 -1.44 -14.46
CA LYS A 243 17.61 -2.12 -15.60
C LYS A 243 19.14 -2.03 -15.56
N LYS A 244 19.66 -0.86 -15.19
CA LYS A 244 21.10 -0.59 -15.08
C LYS A 244 21.35 0.64 -14.22
N ILE A 245 22.55 0.74 -13.66
CA ILE A 245 23.03 1.93 -12.94
C ILE A 245 23.94 2.75 -13.84
N ASN A 246 23.59 4.03 -14.04
CA ASN A 246 24.41 4.95 -14.83
C ASN A 246 25.29 5.84 -13.93
N TRP A 247 26.51 5.39 -13.62
CA TRP A 247 27.45 6.11 -12.77
C TRP A 247 27.95 7.43 -13.36
N ASN A 248 27.98 7.57 -14.68
CA ASN A 248 28.44 8.79 -15.37
C ASN A 248 27.53 10.00 -15.10
N LYS A 249 26.24 9.76 -14.85
CA LYS A 249 25.28 10.82 -14.45
C LYS A 249 25.65 11.42 -13.09
N ARG A 250 26.01 10.57 -12.12
CA ARG A 250 26.43 10.97 -10.76
C ARG A 250 27.71 11.81 -10.78
N ALA A 251 28.68 11.43 -11.63
CA ALA A 251 29.92 12.19 -11.79
C ALA A 251 29.66 13.59 -12.36
N LYS A 252 28.80 13.72 -13.38
CA LYS A 252 28.41 15.00 -13.97
C LYS A 252 27.66 15.90 -12.98
N GLU A 253 26.69 15.36 -12.24
CA GLU A 253 25.94 16.13 -11.22
C GLU A 253 26.83 16.56 -10.04
N ALA A 254 27.79 15.74 -9.63
CA ALA A 254 28.76 16.08 -8.59
C ALA A 254 29.75 17.16 -9.03
N LEU A 255 30.18 17.13 -10.30
CA LEU A 255 30.99 18.20 -10.91
C LEU A 255 30.21 19.52 -10.98
N GLN A 256 28.93 19.46 -11.36
CA GLN A 256 28.09 20.66 -11.53
C GLN A 256 27.74 21.34 -10.20
N LYS A 257 27.58 20.57 -9.11
CA LYS A 257 27.39 21.11 -7.75
C LYS A 257 28.65 21.70 -7.11
N LYS A 258 29.84 21.43 -7.65
CA LYS A 258 31.09 22.05 -7.20
C LYS A 258 31.38 23.39 -7.90
N LEU A 259 30.62 23.71 -8.96
CA LEU A 259 30.78 24.91 -9.78
C LEU A 259 29.76 26.01 -9.43
N VAL A 260 28.93 25.80 -8.41
CA VAL A 260 27.94 26.74 -7.85
C VAL A 260 28.27 26.94 -6.38
#